data_AF-A0A521ME30-F1
#
_entry.id   AF-A0A521ME30-F1
#
_cell.length_a   1.000
_cell.length_b   1.000
_cell.length_c   1.000
_cell.angle_alpha   90.00
_cell.angle_beta   90.00
_cell.angle_gamma   90.00
#
_symmetry.space_group_name_H-M   'P 1'
#
loop_
_entity.id
_entity.type
_entity.pdbx_description
1 polymer ?
#
loop_
_entity_poly.entity_id
_entity_poly.type
_entity_poly.pdbx_seq_one_letter_code
_entity_poly.pdbx_strand_id
1 'polypeptide(L)'
;MISKLTLLHIVLALMAAGGVYLAWREVRRLYISQWRLLVPPALGLGVALGLALIQIVSARQPGWTFVMALVLGLGAGVVRGSMMRIEHDLYRPKVVMSRAARFVLLWVAVLVAGATLVEILGARTVEALAPARYGAALVAMICAAAMQGRALALAVQLNRHYAHLRDEAAARAAPRPPVRPEIPPR
;
A
#
# COMPACT_ATOMS: atom_id res chain seq x y z
N MET A 1 -0.14 -35.01 -18.16
CA MET A 1 0.82 -33.89 -18.09
C MET A 1 0.84 -33.39 -16.66
N ILE A 2 1.94 -33.57 -15.94
CA ILE A 2 2.05 -33.19 -14.51
C ILE A 2 1.98 -31.67 -14.41
N SER A 3 0.94 -31.15 -13.73
CA SER A 3 0.76 -29.74 -13.41
C SER A 3 1.88 -29.29 -12.47
N LYS A 4 3.04 -28.92 -13.03
CA LYS A 4 4.17 -28.43 -12.24
C LYS A 4 3.79 -27.08 -11.64
N LEU A 5 3.59 -27.04 -10.32
CA LEU A 5 3.67 -25.77 -9.61
C LEU A 5 5.08 -25.23 -9.82
N THR A 6 5.19 -24.13 -10.54
CA THR A 6 6.45 -23.42 -10.64
C THR A 6 6.80 -22.84 -9.27
N LEU A 7 8.11 -22.73 -8.98
CA LEU A 7 8.63 -22.07 -7.78
C LEU A 7 7.94 -20.73 -7.51
N LEU A 8 7.59 -20.01 -8.58
CA LEU A 8 6.86 -18.76 -8.54
C LEU A 8 5.51 -18.84 -7.82
N HIS A 9 4.71 -19.90 -8.04
CA HIS A 9 3.43 -20.06 -7.34
C HIS A 9 3.62 -20.23 -5.83
N ILE A 10 4.67 -20.94 -5.42
CA ILE A 10 5.01 -21.13 -4.01
C ILE A 10 5.44 -19.79 -3.40
N VAL A 11 6.30 -19.04 -4.08
CA VAL A 11 6.72 -17.71 -3.64
C VAL A 11 5.53 -16.76 -3.52
N LEU A 12 4.61 -16.75 -4.49
CA LEU A 12 3.41 -15.92 -4.45
C LEU A 12 2.46 -16.33 -3.32
N ALA A 13 2.29 -17.63 -3.07
CA ALA A 13 1.50 -18.12 -1.95
C ALA A 13 2.10 -17.69 -0.60
N LEU A 14 3.43 -17.80 -0.43
CA LEU A 14 4.12 -17.35 0.78
C LEU A 14 4.01 -15.84 0.98
N MET A 15 4.18 -15.05 -0.09
CA MET A 15 4.02 -13.59 -0.04
C MET A 15 2.58 -13.19 0.29
N ALA A 16 1.58 -13.87 -0.28
CA ALA A 16 0.17 -13.64 0.02
C ALA A 16 -0.16 -14.01 1.47
N ALA A 17 0.30 -15.17 1.95
CA ALA A 17 0.12 -15.61 3.33
C ALA A 17 0.82 -14.65 4.31
N GLY A 18 2.03 -14.20 3.99
CA GLY A 18 2.76 -13.17 4.74
C GLY A 18 2.01 -11.84 4.78
N GLY A 19 1.44 -11.41 3.65
CA GLY A 19 0.60 -10.22 3.55
C GLY A 19 -0.66 -10.29 4.44
N VAL A 20 -1.38 -11.42 4.38
CA VAL A 20 -2.54 -11.67 5.25
C VAL A 20 -2.14 -11.71 6.72
N TYR A 21 -1.04 -12.39 7.05
CA TYR A 21 -0.53 -12.47 8.42
C TYR A 21 -0.16 -11.09 8.97
N LEU A 22 0.52 -10.26 8.17
CA LEU A 22 0.90 -8.90 8.58
C LEU A 22 -0.33 -8.00 8.73
N ALA A 23 -1.26 -8.04 7.78
CA ALA A 23 -2.52 -7.29 7.86
C ALA A 23 -3.35 -7.71 9.08
N TRP A 24 -3.43 -9.01 9.35
CA TRP A 24 -4.11 -9.54 10.55
C TRP A 24 -3.41 -9.12 11.84
N ARG A 25 -2.07 -9.19 11.87
CA ARG A 25 -1.25 -8.72 12.99
C ARG A 25 -1.43 -7.23 13.25
N GLU A 26 -1.70 -6.44 12.22
CA GLU A 26 -1.98 -5.00 12.32
C GLU A 26 -3.37 -4.70 12.85
N VAL A 27 -4.40 -5.46 12.45
CA VAL A 27 -5.74 -5.34 13.03
C VAL A 27 -5.69 -5.59 14.55
N ARG A 28 -4.87 -6.53 15.01
CA ARG A 28 -4.73 -6.85 16.45
C ARG A 28 -3.92 -5.84 17.27
N ARG A 29 -3.10 -4.96 16.66
CA ARG A 29 -2.23 -4.04 17.40
C ARG A 29 -2.82 -2.63 17.44
N LEU A 30 -2.79 -2.01 18.62
CA LEU A 30 -3.26 -0.63 18.82
C LEU A 30 -2.28 0.42 18.24
N TYR A 31 -1.00 0.06 18.09
CA TYR A 31 0.08 0.97 17.71
C TYR A 31 0.77 0.53 16.40
N ILE A 32 0.87 1.45 15.43
CA ILE A 32 1.48 1.22 14.12
C ILE A 32 2.55 2.29 13.86
N SER A 33 3.77 1.83 13.55
CA SER A 33 4.85 2.67 13.02
C SER A 33 4.60 2.92 11.53
N GLN A 34 4.96 4.11 11.03
CA GLN A 34 4.82 4.52 9.63
C GLN A 34 5.34 3.47 8.63
N TRP A 35 6.50 2.86 8.92
CA TRP A 35 7.09 1.81 8.08
C TRP A 35 6.20 0.57 7.99
N ARG A 36 5.49 0.22 9.07
CA ARG A 36 4.59 -0.93 9.10
C ARG A 36 3.28 -0.66 8.36
N LEU A 37 2.96 0.60 8.03
CA LEU A 37 1.79 0.95 7.22
C LEU A 37 2.01 0.65 5.72
N LEU A 38 3.26 0.68 5.26
CA LEU A 38 3.65 0.53 3.85
C LEU A 38 3.96 -0.92 3.47
N VAL A 39 4.42 -1.74 4.42
CA VAL A 39 4.87 -3.11 4.14
C VAL A 39 3.75 -4.02 3.60
N PRO A 40 2.55 -4.11 4.22
CA PRO A 40 1.51 -5.00 3.69
C PRO A 40 0.98 -4.59 2.32
N PRO A 41 0.67 -3.30 2.05
CA PRO A 41 0.29 -2.86 0.70
C PRO A 41 1.38 -3.16 -0.34
N ALA A 42 2.66 -2.98 0.00
CA ALA A 42 3.77 -3.26 -0.89
C ALA A 42 3.88 -4.77 -1.21
N LEU A 43 3.70 -5.63 -0.20
CA LEU A 43 3.66 -7.08 -0.40
C LEU A 43 2.46 -7.51 -1.27
N GLY A 44 1.28 -6.94 -1.01
CA GLY A 44 0.09 -7.19 -1.84
C GLY A 44 0.31 -6.77 -3.29
N LEU A 45 0.96 -5.63 -3.52
CA LEU A 45 1.31 -5.16 -4.85
C LEU A 45 2.33 -6.08 -5.52
N GLY A 46 3.35 -6.55 -4.79
CA GLY A 46 4.32 -7.52 -5.29
C GLY A 46 3.66 -8.82 -5.74
N VAL A 47 2.69 -9.33 -4.98
CA VAL A 47 1.90 -10.52 -5.36
C VAL A 47 1.09 -10.25 -6.62
N ALA A 48 0.38 -9.12 -6.68
CA ALA A 48 -0.41 -8.76 -7.85
C ALA A 48 0.45 -8.62 -9.11
N LEU A 49 1.64 -7.99 -9.00
CA LEU A 49 2.60 -7.89 -10.10
C LEU A 49 3.10 -9.26 -10.55
N GLY A 50 3.36 -10.17 -9.62
CA GLY A 50 3.73 -11.54 -9.95
C GLY A 50 2.61 -12.30 -10.67
N LEU A 51 1.35 -12.12 -10.24
CA LEU A 51 0.19 -12.67 -10.95
C LEU A 51 0.06 -12.09 -12.36
N ALA A 52 0.19 -10.77 -12.51
CA ALA A 52 0.17 -10.13 -13.83
C ALA A 52 1.27 -10.66 -14.74
N LEU A 53 2.49 -10.85 -14.21
CA LEU A 53 3.61 -11.39 -14.97
C LEU A 53 3.32 -12.83 -15.44
N ILE A 54 2.70 -13.67 -14.60
CA ILE A 54 2.27 -15.02 -15.01
C ILE A 54 1.26 -14.92 -16.16
N GLN A 55 0.27 -14.03 -16.07
CA GLN A 55 -0.73 -13.90 -17.15
C GLN A 55 -0.12 -13.37 -18.45
N ILE A 56 0.83 -12.43 -18.37
CA ILE A 56 1.50 -11.88 -19.55
C ILE A 56 2.41 -12.92 -20.21
N VAL A 57 3.22 -13.63 -19.42
CA VAL A 57 4.25 -14.55 -19.94
C VAL A 57 3.66 -15.91 -20.30
N SER A 58 2.84 -16.50 -19.41
CA SER A 58 2.30 -17.85 -19.60
C SER A 58 1.01 -17.87 -20.40
N ALA A 59 0.10 -16.90 -20.18
CA ALA A 59 -1.19 -16.85 -20.87
C ALA A 59 -1.22 -15.86 -22.06
N ARG A 60 -0.08 -15.22 -22.39
CA ARG A 60 0.08 -14.22 -23.48
C ARG A 60 -0.98 -13.11 -23.45
N GLN A 61 -1.47 -12.76 -22.27
CA GLN A 61 -2.49 -11.73 -22.10
C GLN A 61 -1.90 -10.32 -22.33
N PRO A 62 -2.72 -9.35 -22.79
CA PRO A 62 -2.24 -8.01 -23.12
C PRO A 62 -1.78 -7.27 -21.85
N GLY A 63 -0.46 -7.05 -21.74
CA GLY A 63 0.14 -6.39 -20.56
C GLY A 63 -0.38 -4.96 -20.30
N TRP A 64 -0.87 -4.28 -21.33
CA TRP A 64 -1.45 -2.93 -21.20
C TRP A 64 -2.61 -2.85 -20.21
N THR A 65 -3.43 -3.92 -20.13
CA THR A 65 -4.56 -3.99 -19.21
C THR A 65 -4.13 -3.95 -17.74
N PHE A 66 -3.02 -4.61 -17.41
CA PHE A 66 -2.43 -4.56 -16.08
C PHE A 66 -1.79 -3.21 -15.77
N VAL A 67 -1.18 -2.55 -16.76
CA VAL A 67 -0.68 -1.18 -16.61
C VAL A 67 -1.83 -0.20 -16.33
N MET A 68 -2.93 -0.31 -17.07
CA MET A 68 -4.13 0.51 -16.82
C MET A 68 -4.72 0.22 -15.44
N ALA A 69 -4.84 -1.05 -15.06
CA ALA A 69 -5.30 -1.44 -13.71
C ALA A 69 -4.41 -0.87 -12.60
N LEU A 70 -3.08 -0.89 -12.80
CA LEU A 70 -2.10 -0.32 -11.87
C LEU A 70 -2.27 1.20 -11.74
N VAL A 71 -2.33 1.92 -12.87
CA VAL A 71 -2.47 3.38 -12.89
C VAL A 71 -3.82 3.81 -12.29
N LEU A 72 -4.92 3.14 -12.67
CA LEU A 72 -6.25 3.40 -12.12
C LEU A 72 -6.30 3.16 -10.61
N GLY A 73 -5.77 2.03 -10.15
CA GLY A 73 -5.69 1.71 -8.74
C GLY A 73 -4.86 2.76 -7.99
N LEU A 74 -3.62 3.02 -8.41
CA LEU A 74 -2.73 4.01 -7.79
C LEU A 74 -3.39 5.40 -7.74
N GLY A 75 -3.95 5.86 -8.86
CA GLY A 75 -4.62 7.15 -8.96
C GLY A 75 -5.79 7.27 -7.98
N ALA A 76 -6.70 6.29 -7.99
CA ALA A 76 -7.82 6.24 -7.06
C ALA A 76 -7.35 6.19 -5.59
N GLY A 77 -6.31 5.42 -5.31
CA GLY A 77 -5.68 5.33 -3.99
C GLY A 77 -5.10 6.65 -3.50
N VAL A 78 -4.35 7.35 -4.37
CA VAL A 78 -3.74 8.65 -4.07
C VAL A 78 -4.80 9.71 -3.83
N VAL A 79 -5.80 9.81 -4.71
CA VAL A 79 -6.91 10.78 -4.57
C VAL A 79 -7.67 10.55 -3.26
N ARG A 80 -8.01 9.29 -2.95
CA ARG A 80 -8.67 8.97 -1.67
C ARG A 80 -7.77 9.23 -0.47
N GLY A 81 -6.47 8.95 -0.60
CA GLY A 81 -5.49 9.16 0.47
C GLY A 81 -5.23 10.64 0.76
N SER A 82 -5.27 11.51 -0.26
CA SER A 82 -5.09 12.96 -0.11
C SER A 82 -6.29 13.64 0.57
N MET A 83 -7.49 13.07 0.42
CA MET A 83 -8.69 13.56 1.10
C MET A 83 -8.76 13.17 2.60
N MET A 84 -7.93 12.23 3.05
CA MET A 84 -8.00 11.71 4.41
C MET A 84 -7.20 12.60 5.37
N ARG A 85 -7.88 13.23 6.33
CA ARG A 85 -7.23 14.06 7.35
C ARG A 85 -6.49 13.19 8.38
N ILE A 86 -5.23 13.50 8.61
CA ILE A 86 -4.39 12.83 9.61
C ILE A 86 -4.49 13.63 10.91
N GLU A 87 -5.11 13.05 11.95
CA GLU A 87 -5.03 13.59 13.31
C GLU A 87 -3.62 13.34 13.87
N HIS A 88 -2.92 14.43 14.20
CA HIS A 88 -1.55 14.39 14.71
C HIS A 88 -1.59 14.55 16.25
N ASP A 89 -1.24 13.48 16.97
CA ASP A 89 -1.04 13.52 18.43
C ASP A 89 0.40 13.98 18.73
N LEU A 90 0.54 15.05 19.51
CA LEU A 90 1.74 15.90 19.64
C LEU A 90 2.99 15.17 20.20
N TYR A 91 2.82 13.99 20.82
CA TYR A 91 3.90 13.28 21.52
C TYR A 91 4.42 12.02 20.84
N ARG A 92 3.66 11.43 19.92
CA ARG A 92 4.10 10.33 19.06
C ARG A 92 3.25 10.38 17.79
N PRO A 93 3.84 10.22 16.59
CA PRO A 93 3.08 10.11 15.35
C PRO A 93 2.23 8.83 15.38
N LYS A 94 1.07 8.91 16.02
CA LYS A 94 0.04 7.91 15.92
C LYS A 94 -0.76 8.32 14.71
N VAL A 95 -0.48 7.68 13.58
CA VAL A 95 -1.50 7.63 12.53
C VAL A 95 -2.61 6.77 13.13
N VAL A 96 -3.61 7.40 13.76
CA VAL A 96 -4.79 6.72 14.29
C VAL A 96 -5.59 6.24 13.10
N MET A 97 -5.16 5.11 12.52
CA MET A 97 -5.86 4.52 11.39
C MET A 97 -7.18 3.97 11.94
N SER A 98 -8.29 4.52 11.43
CA SER A 98 -9.64 4.12 11.83
C SER A 98 -9.81 2.61 11.72
N ARG A 99 -10.65 2.02 12.58
CA ARG A 99 -10.91 0.58 12.60
C ARG A 99 -11.34 0.08 11.20
N ALA A 100 -12.14 0.87 10.49
CA ALA A 100 -12.55 0.62 9.11
C ALA A 100 -11.35 0.52 8.15
N ALA A 101 -10.39 1.45 8.21
CA ALA A 101 -9.22 1.42 7.33
C ALA A 101 -8.30 0.21 7.57
N ARG A 102 -8.25 -0.31 8.81
CA ARG A 102 -7.53 -1.56 9.13
C ARG A 102 -8.24 -2.78 8.54
N PHE A 103 -9.57 -2.83 8.62
CA PHE A 103 -10.35 -3.89 8.01
C PHE A 103 -10.26 -3.89 6.49
N VAL A 104 -10.24 -2.72 5.84
CA VAL A 104 -10.05 -2.63 4.38
C VAL A 104 -8.70 -3.23 3.98
N LEU A 105 -7.63 -2.94 4.72
CA LEU A 105 -6.29 -3.46 4.44
C LEU A 105 -6.25 -5.01 4.57
N LEU A 106 -6.91 -5.55 5.60
CA LEU A 106 -7.08 -7.00 5.75
C LEU A 106 -7.89 -7.60 4.59
N TRP A 107 -9.01 -6.97 4.21
CA TRP A 107 -9.86 -7.45 3.11
C TRP A 107 -9.11 -7.47 1.78
N VAL A 108 -8.30 -6.45 1.49
CA VAL A 108 -7.47 -6.42 0.28
C VAL A 108 -6.43 -7.53 0.32
N ALA A 109 -5.78 -7.79 1.46
CA ALA A 109 -4.84 -8.90 1.60
C ALA A 109 -5.52 -10.27 1.38
N VAL A 110 -6.72 -10.47 1.93
CA VAL A 110 -7.53 -11.68 1.73
C VAL A 110 -7.95 -11.82 0.27
N LEU A 111 -8.36 -10.73 -0.38
CA LEU A 111 -8.74 -10.73 -1.79
C LEU A 111 -7.55 -11.10 -2.68
N VAL A 112 -6.37 -10.52 -2.43
CA VAL A 112 -5.14 -10.86 -3.15
C VAL A 112 -4.80 -12.34 -2.93
N ALA A 113 -4.86 -12.85 -1.70
CA ALA A 113 -4.64 -14.27 -1.42
C ALA A 113 -5.65 -15.19 -2.13
N GLY A 114 -6.92 -14.78 -2.21
CA GLY A 114 -7.96 -15.46 -2.97
C GLY A 114 -7.64 -15.50 -4.47
N ALA A 115 -7.19 -14.38 -5.04
CA ALA A 115 -6.75 -14.34 -6.44
C ALA A 115 -5.54 -15.26 -6.70
N THR A 116 -4.58 -15.32 -5.77
CA THR A 116 -3.47 -16.27 -5.84
C THR A 116 -3.95 -17.72 -5.80
N LEU A 117 -4.95 -18.03 -4.97
CA LEU A 117 -5.54 -19.36 -4.88
C LEU A 117 -6.26 -19.74 -6.18
N VAL A 118 -7.02 -18.82 -6.77
CA VAL A 118 -7.68 -18.99 -8.09
C VAL A 118 -6.64 -19.26 -9.16
N GLU A 119 -5.51 -18.56 -9.15
CA GLU A 119 -4.42 -18.80 -10.09
C GLU A 119 -3.81 -20.20 -9.92
N ILE A 120 -3.53 -20.61 -8.68
CA ILE A 120 -2.96 -21.93 -8.38
C ILE A 120 -3.93 -23.06 -8.75
N LEU A 121 -5.22 -22.92 -8.44
CA LEU A 121 -6.26 -23.89 -8.77
C LEU A 121 -6.47 -23.93 -10.29
N GLY A 122 -6.58 -22.76 -10.93
CA GLY A 122 -6.77 -22.61 -12.36
C GLY A 122 -5.56 -23.06 -13.20
N ALA A 123 -4.36 -23.13 -12.62
CA ALA A 123 -3.20 -23.77 -13.23
C ALA A 123 -3.24 -25.30 -13.14
N ARG A 124 -4.05 -25.87 -12.22
CA ARG A 124 -4.27 -27.32 -12.07
C ARG A 124 -5.50 -27.81 -12.83
N THR A 125 -6.50 -26.96 -13.00
CA THR A 125 -7.79 -27.31 -13.62
C THR A 125 -7.90 -26.81 -15.06
N VAL A 126 -8.87 -27.35 -15.81
CA VAL A 126 -9.15 -27.13 -17.24
C VAL A 126 -9.09 -25.65 -17.67
N GLU A 127 -8.66 -25.39 -18.91
CA GLU A 127 -8.51 -24.08 -19.57
C GLU A 127 -9.73 -23.13 -19.43
N ALA A 128 -10.92 -23.67 -19.15
CA ALA A 128 -12.14 -22.91 -18.92
C ALA A 128 -12.05 -21.87 -17.78
N LEU A 129 -11.08 -22.01 -16.84
CA LEU A 129 -10.85 -21.02 -15.79
C LEU A 129 -9.95 -19.84 -16.22
N ALA A 130 -9.41 -19.83 -17.44
CA ALA A 130 -8.57 -18.74 -17.95
C ALA A 130 -9.17 -17.32 -17.77
N PRO A 131 -10.45 -17.05 -18.12
CA PRO A 131 -11.03 -15.71 -17.91
C PRO A 131 -11.17 -15.35 -16.42
N ALA A 132 -11.48 -16.33 -15.56
CA ALA A 132 -11.61 -16.12 -14.12
C ALA A 132 -10.25 -15.78 -13.48
N ARG A 133 -9.18 -16.46 -13.90
CA ARG A 133 -7.79 -16.21 -13.47
C ARG A 133 -7.32 -14.80 -13.85
N TYR A 134 -7.58 -14.40 -15.09
CA TYR A 134 -7.23 -13.09 -15.60
C TYR A 134 -8.01 -11.97 -14.87
N GLY A 135 -9.33 -12.15 -14.71
CA GLY A 135 -10.16 -11.22 -13.94
C GLY A 135 -9.72 -11.09 -12.48
N ALA A 136 -9.42 -12.21 -11.81
CA ALA A 136 -8.93 -12.20 -10.43
C ALA A 136 -7.60 -11.46 -10.29
N ALA A 137 -6.67 -11.65 -11.24
CA ALA A 137 -5.40 -10.93 -11.26
C ALA A 137 -5.58 -9.42 -11.46
N LEU A 138 -6.50 -9.00 -12.35
CA LEU A 138 -6.83 -7.58 -12.55
C LEU A 138 -7.43 -6.94 -11.30
N VAL A 139 -8.41 -7.60 -10.66
CA VAL A 139 -9.03 -7.08 -9.43
C VAL A 139 -7.98 -6.98 -8.32
N ALA A 140 -7.15 -8.01 -8.14
CA ALA A 140 -6.05 -7.98 -7.18
C ALA A 140 -5.08 -6.82 -7.46
N MET A 141 -4.76 -6.56 -8.73
CA MET A 141 -3.91 -5.44 -9.14
C MET A 141 -4.52 -4.08 -8.79
N ILE A 142 -5.78 -3.83 -9.16
CA ILE A 142 -6.47 -2.57 -8.86
C ILE A 142 -6.51 -2.34 -7.35
N CYS A 143 -6.90 -3.37 -6.57
CA CYS A 143 -7.03 -3.26 -5.12
C CYS A 143 -5.67 -3.02 -4.43
N ALA A 144 -4.64 -3.78 -4.80
CA ALA A 144 -3.31 -3.63 -4.23
C ALA A 144 -2.68 -2.27 -4.59
N ALA A 145 -2.82 -1.85 -5.85
CA ALA A 145 -2.38 -0.56 -6.34
C ALA A 145 -3.10 0.59 -5.61
N ALA A 146 -4.42 0.50 -5.40
CA ALA A 146 -5.16 1.50 -4.65
C ALA A 146 -4.75 1.59 -3.18
N MET A 147 -4.48 0.46 -2.52
CA MET A 147 -3.95 0.48 -1.17
C MET A 147 -2.54 1.08 -1.11
N GLN A 148 -1.67 0.76 -2.07
CA GLN A 148 -0.33 1.33 -2.15
C GLN A 148 -0.37 2.85 -2.42
N GLY A 149 -1.21 3.30 -3.35
CA GLY A 149 -1.37 4.72 -3.67
C GLY A 149 -1.85 5.53 -2.46
N ARG A 150 -2.81 4.98 -1.70
CA ARG A 150 -3.26 5.57 -0.43
C ARG A 150 -2.13 5.66 0.59
N ALA A 151 -1.38 4.57 0.77
CA ALA A 151 -0.26 4.53 1.71
C ALA A 151 0.84 5.53 1.35
N LEU A 152 1.13 5.69 0.05
CA LEU A 152 2.08 6.68 -0.46
C LEU A 152 1.61 8.11 -0.19
N ALA A 153 0.35 8.43 -0.47
CA ALA A 153 -0.20 9.75 -0.21
C ALA A 153 -0.12 10.14 1.28
N LEU A 154 -0.41 9.19 2.18
CA LEU A 154 -0.27 9.40 3.62
C LEU A 154 1.20 9.59 4.04
N ALA A 155 2.12 8.81 3.48
CA ALA A 155 3.55 8.95 3.76
C ALA A 155 4.09 10.32 3.32
N VAL A 156 3.65 10.82 2.16
CA VAL A 156 4.02 12.16 1.66
C VAL A 156 3.48 13.27 2.57
N GLN A 157 2.21 13.18 2.98
CA GLN A 157 1.62 14.15 3.91
C GLN A 157 2.38 14.20 5.22
N LEU A 158 2.73 13.03 5.77
CA LEU A 158 3.46 12.93 7.02
C LEU A 158 4.89 13.50 6.89
N ASN A 159 5.58 13.22 5.78
CA ASN A 159 6.91 13.78 5.53
C ASN A 159 6.88 15.32 5.44
N ARG A 160 5.85 15.89 4.78
CA ARG A 160 5.67 17.35 4.71
C ARG A 160 5.43 17.97 6.09
N HIS A 161 4.62 17.31 6.92
CA HIS A 161 4.37 17.79 8.29
C HIS A 161 5.65 17.79 9.13
N TYR A 162 6.49 16.75 9.02
CA TYR A 162 7.78 16.72 9.71
C TYR A 162 8.78 17.75 9.22
N ALA A 163 8.79 18.05 7.92
CA ALA A 163 9.62 19.11 7.37
C ALA A 163 9.23 20.47 7.99
N HIS A 164 7.93 20.78 8.04
CA HIS A 164 7.43 22.00 8.66
C HIS A 164 7.83 22.14 10.14
N LEU A 165 7.68 21.08 10.95
CA LEU A 165 8.09 21.10 12.36
C LEU A 165 9.60 21.29 12.54
N ARG A 166 10.41 20.74 11.62
CA ARG A 166 11.86 20.92 11.62
C ARG A 166 12.23 22.37 11.34
N ASP A 167 11.55 22.99 10.38
CA ASP A 167 11.76 24.39 10.00
C ASP A 167 11.34 25.34 11.14
N GLU A 168 10.21 25.07 11.80
CA GLU A 168 9.79 25.81 12.99
C GLU A 168 10.78 25.68 14.15
N ALA A 169 11.29 24.47 14.41
CA ALA A 169 12.29 24.25 15.44
C ALA A 169 13.60 24.98 15.14
N ALA A 170 14.03 24.98 13.87
CA ALA A 170 15.19 25.75 13.42
C ALA A 170 14.98 27.26 13.58
N ALA A 171 13.79 27.77 13.26
CA ALA A 171 13.44 29.18 13.44
C ALA A 171 13.42 29.60 14.93
N ARG A 172 12.97 28.72 15.84
CA ARG A 172 13.02 28.97 17.29
C ARG A 172 14.43 28.92 17.88
N ALA A 173 15.31 28.11 17.30
CA ALA A 173 16.70 27.99 17.72
C ALA A 173 17.62 29.10 17.15
N ALA A 174 17.15 29.87 16.16
CA ALA A 174 17.89 30.98 15.60
C ALA A 174 18.12 32.09 16.66
N PRO A 175 19.34 32.66 16.75
CA PRO A 175 19.60 33.74 17.68
C PRO A 175 18.68 34.93 17.39
N ARG A 176 17.97 35.43 18.41
CA ARG A 176 17.15 36.64 18.26
C ARG A 176 18.07 37.82 17.95
N PRO A 177 17.71 38.71 17.00
CA PRO A 177 18.46 39.91 16.76
C PRO A 177 18.53 40.74 18.06
N PRO A 178 19.67 41.40 18.35
CA PRO A 178 19.79 42.23 19.54
C PRO A 178 18.69 43.30 19.50
N VAL A 179 17.94 43.40 20.60
CA VAL A 179 16.96 44.47 20.79
C VAL A 179 17.73 45.79 20.71
N ARG A 180 17.51 46.57 19.65
CA ARG A 180 18.09 47.91 19.57
C ARG A 180 17.51 48.73 20.71
N PRO A 181 18.33 49.32 21.60
CA PRO A 181 17.80 50.22 22.61
C PRO A 181 17.10 51.38 21.90
N GLU A 182 15.83 51.59 22.21
CA GLU A 182 15.09 52.79 21.80
C GLU A 182 15.81 53.98 22.41
N ILE A 183 16.45 54.79 21.56
CA ILE A 183 17.01 56.07 21.97
C ILE A 183 15.81 57.00 22.13
N PRO A 184 15.50 57.47 23.34
CA PRO A 184 14.38 58.38 23.53
C PRO A 184 14.62 59.67 22.74
N PRO A 185 13.57 60.23 22.10
CA PRO A 185 13.69 61.49 21.39
C PRO A 185 14.04 62.61 22.39
N ARG A 186 15.03 63.42 22.04
CA ARG A 186 15.43 64.64 22.77
C ARG A 186 14.45 65.77 22.52
#